data_AF-A0A6C0LNN7-F1
#
_entry.id   AF-A0A6C0LNN7-F1
#
_cell.length_a   1.000
_cell.length_b   1.000
_cell.length_c   1.000
_cell.angle_alpha   90.00
_cell.angle_beta   90.00
_cell.angle_gamma   90.00
#
_symmetry.space_group_name_H-M   'P 1'
#
loop_
_entity.id
_entity.type
_entity.pdbx_description
1 polymer ?
#
loop_
_entity_poly.entity_id
_entity_poly.type
_entity_poly.pdbx_seq_one_letter_code
_entity_poly.pdbx_strand_id
1 'polypeptide(L)'
;MNYETIFYDTLAVINIALFAAVGYIQRWALMAYEFIKNYDYEGLGLKIAFYYGMVKQLSIDTYNTHCKKGGFVDIAGENLSYFMKCLHASILSYRIEPLEPEWISVSCIYQTELDKATLNYSYNENYEEFPVFDTNEKASSIKTDSRLKIFTQWFYTTQHVMKQEKMLEECLLTMKSDNKYIYKICNRENECFTDLPNELSKIKFLNIEYSHPENNSSITIQLDRNAYLVGNEILSSAFVKRQLEYMNSSKNFDMTYVLKIMDNNLNNFELKSDEYIVLDKMEYKVMNKNKLDDWVELSSQDGTEEPIETNEAIETDEIKNETIIDNQPSEENTELLIEKDETVEEIETEI
;
A
#
# COMPACT_ATOMS: atom_id res chain seq x y z
N MET A 1 -92.57 -15.60 -49.48
CA MET A 1 -91.68 -16.59 -48.84
C MET A 1 -91.87 -16.44 -47.34
N ASN A 2 -92.21 -17.51 -46.62
CA ASN A 2 -92.65 -17.41 -45.23
C ASN A 2 -91.42 -17.30 -44.31
N TYR A 3 -91.24 -16.18 -43.62
CA TYR A 3 -90.04 -15.89 -42.81
C TYR A 3 -89.85 -16.88 -41.66
N GLU A 4 -90.94 -17.43 -41.14
CA GLU A 4 -90.91 -18.45 -40.08
C GLU A 4 -90.17 -19.71 -40.53
N THR A 5 -90.41 -20.19 -41.74
CA THR A 5 -89.78 -21.41 -42.27
C THR A 5 -88.26 -21.24 -42.38
N ILE A 6 -87.81 -20.09 -42.90
CA ILE A 6 -86.38 -19.77 -43.01
C ILE A 6 -85.73 -19.68 -41.63
N PHE A 7 -86.43 -19.12 -40.65
CA PHE A 7 -85.92 -19.00 -39.28
C PHE A 7 -85.73 -20.38 -38.62
N TYR A 8 -86.74 -21.26 -38.72
CA TYR A 8 -86.65 -22.62 -38.16
C TYR A 8 -85.60 -23.49 -38.86
N ASP A 9 -85.48 -23.39 -40.18
CA ASP A 9 -84.45 -24.11 -40.94
C ASP A 9 -83.05 -23.63 -40.54
N THR A 10 -82.85 -22.33 -40.37
CA THR A 10 -81.57 -21.76 -39.92
C THR A 10 -81.23 -22.23 -38.50
N LEU A 11 -82.21 -22.24 -37.59
CA LEU A 11 -82.03 -22.73 -36.23
C LEU A 11 -81.69 -24.23 -36.20
N ALA A 12 -82.30 -25.03 -37.07
CA ALA A 12 -82.00 -26.45 -37.22
C ALA A 12 -80.55 -26.68 -37.70
N VAL A 13 -80.10 -25.91 -38.70
CA VAL A 13 -78.71 -25.99 -39.19
C VAL A 13 -77.70 -25.58 -38.10
N ILE A 14 -77.98 -24.52 -37.34
CA ILE A 14 -77.13 -24.09 -36.22
C ILE A 14 -77.05 -25.17 -35.14
N ASN A 15 -78.18 -25.80 -34.78
CA ASN A 15 -78.18 -26.88 -33.80
C ASN A 15 -77.38 -28.10 -34.27
N ILE A 16 -77.54 -28.50 -35.54
CA ILE A 16 -76.76 -29.60 -36.12
C ILE A 16 -75.25 -29.29 -36.10
N ALA A 17 -74.87 -28.07 -36.46
CA ALA A 17 -73.47 -27.63 -36.42
C ALA A 17 -72.90 -27.63 -34.99
N LEU A 18 -73.69 -27.20 -34.00
CA LEU A 18 -73.30 -27.18 -32.60
C LEU A 18 -73.11 -28.61 -32.05
N PHE A 19 -74.03 -29.53 -32.37
CA PHE A 19 -73.88 -30.95 -32.01
C PHE A 19 -72.64 -31.59 -32.66
N ALA A 20 -72.35 -31.27 -33.92
CA ALA A 20 -71.14 -31.74 -34.60
C ALA A 20 -69.87 -31.21 -33.93
N ALA A 21 -69.85 -29.92 -33.55
CA ALA A 21 -68.73 -29.30 -32.85
C ALA A 21 -68.48 -29.93 -31.47
N VAL A 22 -69.55 -30.17 -30.69
CA VAL A 22 -69.46 -30.84 -29.38
C VAL A 22 -68.91 -32.26 -29.54
N GLY A 23 -69.38 -33.02 -30.54
CA GLY A 23 -68.87 -34.36 -30.83
C GLY A 23 -67.38 -34.35 -31.22
N TYR A 24 -66.94 -33.34 -31.96
CA TYR A 24 -65.54 -33.17 -32.34
C TYR A 24 -64.66 -32.85 -31.13
N ILE A 25 -65.09 -31.93 -30.26
CA ILE A 25 -64.38 -31.58 -29.02
C ILE A 25 -64.27 -32.81 -28.12
N GLN A 26 -65.35 -33.59 -27.96
CA GLN A 26 -65.33 -34.80 -27.15
C GLN A 26 -64.32 -35.83 -27.68
N ARG A 27 -64.24 -36.01 -29.00
CA ARG A 27 -63.27 -36.92 -29.62
C ARG A 27 -61.83 -36.46 -29.42
N TRP A 28 -61.56 -35.17 -29.55
CA TRP A 28 -60.24 -34.61 -29.26
C TRP A 28 -59.85 -34.72 -27.79
N ALA A 29 -60.78 -34.47 -26.87
CA ALA A 29 -60.56 -34.62 -25.45
C ALA A 29 -60.21 -36.08 -25.10
N LEU A 30 -60.87 -37.06 -25.72
CA LEU A 30 -60.55 -38.48 -25.55
C LEU A 30 -59.15 -38.84 -26.09
N MET A 31 -58.81 -38.37 -27.30
CA MET A 31 -57.46 -38.60 -27.87
C MET A 31 -56.37 -37.97 -27.00
N ALA A 32 -56.59 -36.75 -26.50
CA ALA A 32 -55.66 -36.08 -25.58
C ALA A 32 -55.54 -36.84 -24.24
N TYR A 33 -56.66 -37.33 -23.70
CA TYR A 33 -56.68 -38.12 -22.47
C TYR A 33 -55.92 -39.44 -22.62
N GLU A 34 -56.14 -40.18 -23.72
CA GLU A 34 -55.41 -41.42 -23.99
C GLU A 34 -53.92 -41.18 -24.21
N PHE A 35 -53.57 -40.09 -24.89
CA PHE A 35 -52.17 -39.69 -25.08
C PHE A 35 -51.49 -39.37 -23.75
N ILE A 36 -52.14 -38.60 -22.88
CA ILE A 36 -51.63 -38.26 -21.54
C ILE A 36 -51.53 -39.53 -20.69
N LYS A 37 -52.57 -40.36 -20.65
CA LYS A 37 -52.61 -41.57 -19.82
C LYS A 37 -51.55 -42.60 -20.19
N ASN A 38 -51.27 -42.75 -21.49
CA ASN A 38 -50.32 -43.73 -22.00
C ASN A 38 -48.91 -43.14 -22.19
N TYR A 39 -48.68 -41.89 -21.78
CA TYR A 39 -47.36 -41.30 -21.86
C TYR A 39 -46.42 -41.93 -20.83
N ASP A 40 -45.20 -42.27 -21.25
CA ASP A 40 -44.19 -42.87 -20.41
C ASP A 40 -43.56 -41.81 -19.47
N TYR A 41 -44.25 -41.52 -18.38
CA TYR A 41 -43.79 -40.59 -17.35
C TYR A 41 -42.54 -41.11 -16.62
N GLU A 42 -42.37 -42.43 -16.52
CA GLU A 42 -41.17 -43.02 -15.92
C GLU A 42 -39.94 -42.76 -16.80
N GLY A 43 -40.05 -42.99 -18.11
CA GLY A 43 -39.00 -42.69 -19.08
C GLY A 43 -38.69 -41.20 -19.18
N LEU A 44 -39.70 -40.32 -19.08
CA LEU A 44 -39.50 -38.88 -19.02
C LEU A 44 -38.78 -38.47 -17.72
N GLY A 45 -39.20 -39.03 -16.58
CA GLY A 45 -38.55 -38.80 -15.28
C GLY A 45 -37.09 -39.23 -15.28
N LEU A 46 -36.78 -40.40 -15.82
CA LEU A 46 -35.41 -40.91 -15.95
C LEU A 46 -34.55 -40.01 -16.85
N LYS A 47 -35.10 -39.52 -17.97
CA LYS A 47 -34.40 -38.56 -18.83
C LYS A 47 -34.07 -37.27 -18.09
N ILE A 48 -35.05 -36.69 -17.37
CA ILE A 48 -34.83 -35.49 -16.56
C ILE A 48 -33.75 -35.72 -15.51
N ALA A 49 -33.80 -36.84 -14.78
CA ALA A 49 -32.81 -37.18 -13.78
C ALA A 49 -31.40 -37.36 -14.38
N PHE A 50 -31.30 -37.99 -15.56
CA PHE A 50 -30.04 -38.16 -16.27
C PHE A 50 -29.45 -36.81 -16.72
N TYR A 51 -30.26 -35.94 -17.32
CA TYR A 51 -29.83 -34.59 -17.71
C TYR A 51 -29.39 -33.76 -16.51
N TYR A 52 -30.14 -33.83 -15.40
CA TYR A 52 -29.74 -33.17 -14.15
C TYR A 52 -28.38 -33.69 -13.65
N GLY A 53 -28.17 -35.02 -13.68
CA GLY A 53 -26.89 -35.63 -13.32
C GLY A 53 -25.73 -35.14 -14.19
N MET A 54 -25.94 -35.06 -15.52
CA MET A 54 -24.92 -34.56 -16.45
C MET A 54 -24.58 -33.08 -16.20
N VAL A 55 -25.59 -32.22 -16.03
CA VAL A 55 -25.37 -30.79 -15.76
C VAL A 55 -24.63 -30.61 -14.44
N LYS A 56 -25.02 -31.35 -13.40
CA LYS A 56 -24.34 -31.32 -12.10
C LYS A 56 -22.87 -31.75 -12.20
N GLN A 57 -22.59 -32.84 -12.92
CA GLN A 57 -21.22 -33.32 -13.11
C GLN A 57 -20.37 -32.31 -13.88
N LEU A 58 -20.92 -31.72 -14.95
CA LEU A 58 -20.25 -30.66 -15.71
C LEU A 58 -19.94 -29.45 -14.81
N SER A 59 -20.88 -28.99 -13.98
CA SER A 59 -20.65 -27.88 -13.05
C SER A 59 -19.55 -28.19 -12.02
N ILE A 60 -19.54 -29.41 -11.47
CA ILE A 60 -18.50 -29.86 -10.53
C ILE A 60 -17.14 -29.92 -11.23
N ASP A 61 -17.09 -30.46 -12.44
CA ASP A 61 -15.84 -30.59 -13.19
C ASP A 61 -15.31 -29.22 -13.57
N THR A 62 -16.15 -28.29 -14.08
CA THR A 62 -15.77 -26.90 -14.38
C THR A 62 -15.29 -26.15 -13.13
N TYR A 63 -15.98 -26.30 -11.99
CA TYR A 63 -15.53 -25.70 -10.73
C TYR A 63 -14.16 -26.26 -10.31
N ASN A 64 -13.97 -27.58 -10.41
CA ASN A 64 -12.73 -28.24 -10.04
C ASN A 64 -11.57 -27.98 -11.01
N THR A 65 -11.82 -27.67 -12.29
CA THR A 65 -10.75 -27.31 -13.24
C THR A 65 -10.45 -25.82 -13.27
N HIS A 66 -11.41 -24.94 -13.01
CA HIS A 66 -11.23 -23.49 -13.21
C HIS A 66 -11.28 -22.65 -11.94
N CYS A 67 -11.89 -23.15 -10.86
CA CYS A 67 -12.00 -22.48 -9.56
C CYS A 67 -11.14 -23.13 -8.47
N LYS A 68 -10.17 -23.98 -8.83
CA LYS A 68 -9.11 -24.39 -7.90
C LYS A 68 -8.24 -23.18 -7.58
N LYS A 69 -7.88 -23.04 -6.30
CA LYS A 69 -6.99 -21.99 -5.79
C LYS A 69 -5.74 -21.84 -6.68
N GLY A 70 -5.58 -20.69 -7.32
CA GLY A 70 -4.51 -20.39 -8.26
C GLY A 70 -4.82 -20.69 -9.73
N GLY A 71 -6.08 -20.98 -10.07
CA GLY A 71 -6.57 -21.12 -11.44
C GLY A 71 -6.79 -19.76 -12.11
N PHE A 72 -7.08 -19.79 -13.42
CA PHE A 72 -7.33 -18.58 -14.22
C PHE A 72 -8.40 -17.65 -13.61
N VAL A 73 -9.46 -18.22 -13.01
CA VAL A 73 -10.54 -17.43 -12.40
C VAL A 73 -10.04 -16.65 -11.19
N ASP A 74 -9.16 -17.23 -10.38
CA ASP A 74 -8.60 -16.53 -9.21
C ASP A 74 -7.65 -15.42 -9.66
N ILE A 75 -6.77 -15.69 -10.63
CA ILE A 75 -5.86 -14.67 -11.18
C ILE A 75 -6.65 -13.52 -11.81
N ALA A 76 -7.71 -13.82 -12.58
CA ALA A 76 -8.59 -12.80 -13.14
C ALA A 76 -9.32 -12.00 -12.04
N GLY A 77 -9.75 -12.67 -10.98
CA GLY A 77 -10.37 -12.05 -9.81
C GLY A 77 -9.41 -11.12 -9.05
N GLU A 78 -8.18 -11.56 -8.82
CA GLU A 78 -7.12 -10.77 -8.17
C GLU A 78 -6.76 -9.54 -9.01
N ASN A 79 -6.56 -9.71 -10.32
CA ASN A 79 -6.29 -8.62 -11.26
C ASN A 79 -7.45 -7.61 -11.31
N LEU A 80 -8.70 -8.07 -11.35
CA LEU A 80 -9.86 -7.19 -11.35
C LEU A 80 -9.98 -6.44 -10.01
N SER A 81 -9.76 -7.14 -8.89
CA SER A 81 -9.76 -6.51 -7.57
C SER A 81 -8.66 -5.45 -7.46
N TYR A 82 -7.47 -5.73 -8.01
CA TYR A 82 -6.36 -4.78 -8.03
C TYR A 82 -6.68 -3.58 -8.93
N PHE A 83 -7.20 -3.81 -10.14
CA PHE A 83 -7.64 -2.75 -11.05
C PHE A 83 -8.66 -1.80 -10.38
N MET A 84 -9.62 -2.34 -9.63
CA MET A 84 -10.57 -1.53 -8.87
C MET A 84 -9.89 -0.70 -7.77
N LYS A 85 -8.85 -1.24 -7.11
CA LYS A 85 -8.02 -0.47 -6.17
C LYS A 85 -7.24 0.63 -6.88
N CYS A 86 -6.65 0.37 -8.06
CA CYS A 86 -5.96 1.39 -8.87
C CYS A 86 -6.89 2.53 -9.26
N LEU A 87 -8.11 2.20 -9.68
CA LEU A 87 -9.11 3.19 -10.07
C LEU A 87 -9.52 4.05 -8.86
N HIS A 88 -9.80 3.42 -7.72
CA HIS A 88 -10.14 4.13 -6.49
C HIS A 88 -8.98 5.03 -6.01
N ALA A 89 -7.75 4.52 -6.05
CA ALA A 89 -6.52 5.25 -5.74
C ALA A 89 -6.30 6.45 -6.66
N SER A 90 -6.56 6.28 -7.96
CA SER A 90 -6.45 7.37 -8.95
C SER A 90 -7.47 8.48 -8.69
N ILE A 91 -8.72 8.12 -8.34
CA ILE A 91 -9.78 9.09 -8.03
C ILE A 91 -9.44 9.90 -6.77
N LEU A 92 -8.86 9.24 -5.76
CA LEU A 92 -8.59 9.82 -4.45
C LEU A 92 -7.15 10.31 -4.27
N SER A 93 -6.31 10.16 -5.31
CA SER A 93 -4.92 10.60 -5.34
C SER A 93 -4.05 10.07 -4.20
N TYR A 94 -4.21 8.78 -3.86
CA TYR A 94 -3.29 8.07 -2.96
C TYR A 94 -2.55 6.96 -3.72
N ARG A 95 -1.40 6.53 -3.20
CA ARG A 95 -0.53 5.51 -3.81
C ARG A 95 -0.97 4.08 -3.45
N ILE A 96 -0.64 3.13 -4.32
CA ILE A 96 -0.88 1.71 -4.10
C ILE A 96 0.39 0.91 -4.40
N GLU A 97 0.56 -0.19 -3.66
CA GLU A 97 1.68 -1.12 -3.89
C GLU A 97 1.45 -1.89 -5.20
N PRO A 98 2.53 -2.38 -5.84
CA PRO A 98 2.43 -3.32 -6.95
C PRO A 98 1.64 -4.58 -6.57
N LEU A 99 1.09 -5.25 -7.59
CA LEU A 99 0.31 -6.48 -7.41
C LEU A 99 1.22 -7.67 -7.03
N GLU A 100 2.46 -7.61 -7.47
CA GLU A 100 3.46 -8.65 -7.34
C GLU A 100 3.74 -8.95 -5.85
N PRO A 101 3.90 -10.24 -5.48
CA PRO A 101 4.10 -10.63 -4.09
C PRO A 101 5.47 -10.24 -3.55
N GLU A 102 6.46 -10.05 -4.43
CA GLU A 102 7.83 -9.71 -4.09
C GLU A 102 8.28 -8.49 -4.90
N TRP A 103 8.72 -7.45 -4.21
CA TRP A 103 9.24 -6.23 -4.82
C TRP A 103 10.19 -5.50 -3.89
N ILE A 104 11.03 -4.65 -4.46
CA ILE A 104 11.84 -3.69 -3.71
C ILE A 104 11.48 -2.28 -4.17
N SER A 105 11.52 -1.34 -3.24
CA SER A 105 11.22 0.06 -3.54
C SER A 105 12.18 0.98 -2.82
N VAL A 106 12.57 2.06 -3.48
CA VAL A 106 13.31 3.16 -2.88
C VAL A 106 12.35 4.35 -2.78
N SER A 107 12.02 4.72 -1.55
CA SER A 107 11.29 5.95 -1.24
C SER A 107 12.29 7.03 -0.86
N CYS A 108 12.19 8.22 -1.44
CA CYS A 108 13.06 9.35 -1.09
C CYS A 108 12.24 10.61 -0.82
N ILE A 109 12.64 11.32 0.23
CA ILE A 109 12.21 12.68 0.51
C ILE A 109 13.32 13.62 0.06
N TYR A 110 12.95 14.65 -0.69
CA TYR A 110 13.88 15.69 -1.10
C TYR A 110 13.24 17.07 -0.99
N GLN A 111 14.09 18.07 -0.80
CA GLN A 111 13.69 19.46 -0.67
C GLN A 111 14.42 20.30 -1.71
N THR A 112 13.66 20.94 -2.60
CA THR A 112 14.24 21.88 -3.57
C THR A 112 14.47 23.25 -2.93
N GLU A 113 15.27 24.11 -3.56
CA GLU A 113 15.54 25.46 -3.03
C GLU A 113 14.28 26.33 -2.94
N LEU A 114 13.33 26.15 -3.86
CA LEU A 114 12.01 26.80 -3.82
C LEU A 114 11.17 26.28 -2.65
N ASP A 115 11.31 24.99 -2.34
CA ASP A 115 10.56 24.35 -1.25
C ASP A 115 11.07 24.74 0.13
N LYS A 116 12.35 25.12 0.28
CA LYS A 116 12.90 25.59 1.57
C LYS A 116 12.17 26.82 2.12
N ALA A 117 11.72 27.72 1.23
CA ALA A 117 10.95 28.89 1.63
C ALA A 117 9.51 28.55 2.05
N THR A 118 8.97 27.42 1.59
CA THR A 118 7.60 26.97 1.87
C THR A 118 7.54 25.79 2.83
N LEU A 119 8.70 25.31 3.32
CA LEU A 119 8.88 24.10 4.12
C LEU A 119 8.26 22.85 3.48
N ASN A 120 8.08 22.85 2.16
CA ASN A 120 7.52 21.71 1.45
C ASN A 120 8.58 20.62 1.26
N TYR A 121 8.12 19.37 1.21
CA TYR A 121 8.96 18.22 0.93
C TYR A 121 8.31 17.40 -0.17
N SER A 122 9.07 17.15 -1.22
CA SER A 122 8.65 16.29 -2.32
C SER A 122 8.95 14.83 -1.98
N TYR A 123 8.08 13.94 -2.45
CA TYR A 123 8.19 12.50 -2.23
C TYR A 123 8.19 11.77 -3.56
N ASN A 124 9.20 10.91 -3.74
CA ASN A 124 9.24 9.99 -4.86
C ASN A 124 9.46 8.56 -4.35
N GLU A 125 8.84 7.61 -5.03
CA GLU A 125 8.96 6.19 -4.76
C GLU A 125 9.01 5.43 -6.07
N ASN A 126 10.08 4.65 -6.24
CA ASN A 126 10.29 3.81 -7.39
C ASN A 126 10.25 2.35 -6.96
N TYR A 127 9.53 1.54 -7.73
CA TYR A 127 9.35 0.11 -7.51
C TYR A 127 10.10 -0.70 -8.56
N GLU A 128 10.68 -1.80 -8.12
CA GLU A 128 11.40 -2.75 -8.97
C GLU A 128 11.01 -4.17 -8.57
N GLU A 129 10.71 -4.96 -9.58
CA GLU A 129 10.33 -6.36 -9.40
C GLU A 129 11.56 -7.24 -9.21
N PHE A 130 11.43 -8.28 -8.40
CA PHE A 130 12.48 -9.29 -8.34
C PHE A 130 12.47 -10.14 -9.61
N PRO A 131 13.62 -10.36 -10.26
CA PRO A 131 13.68 -11.33 -11.34
C PRO A 131 13.29 -12.70 -10.78
N VAL A 132 12.32 -13.36 -11.42
CA VAL A 132 11.85 -14.69 -11.01
C VAL A 132 13.01 -15.67 -11.14
N PHE A 133 13.62 -16.05 -10.02
CA PHE A 133 14.63 -17.09 -9.99
C PHE A 133 13.95 -18.45 -10.18
N ASP A 134 14.33 -19.15 -11.24
CA ASP A 134 13.75 -20.41 -11.68
C ASP A 134 13.61 -21.40 -10.51
N THR A 135 12.38 -21.89 -10.28
CA THR A 135 11.99 -22.66 -9.08
C THR A 135 12.56 -24.09 -9.04
N ASN A 136 13.48 -24.43 -9.92
CA ASN A 136 14.09 -25.75 -9.97
C ASN A 136 15.31 -25.82 -9.04
N GLU A 137 15.17 -26.69 -8.05
CA GLU A 137 16.20 -27.23 -7.15
C GLU A 137 16.51 -26.47 -5.85
N LYS A 138 16.08 -27.10 -4.75
CA LYS A 138 16.75 -27.22 -3.46
C LYS A 138 17.79 -26.12 -3.12
N ALA A 139 17.33 -25.02 -2.52
CA ALA A 139 18.06 -24.34 -1.44
C ALA A 139 17.30 -23.08 -0.98
N SER A 140 16.67 -23.15 0.19
CA SER A 140 16.22 -21.95 0.91
C SER A 140 17.39 -21.01 1.24
N SER A 141 18.61 -21.53 1.39
CA SER A 141 19.82 -20.72 1.61
C SER A 141 20.25 -19.92 0.37
N ILE A 142 20.24 -20.52 -0.83
CA ILE A 142 20.65 -19.85 -2.08
C ILE A 142 19.68 -18.72 -2.46
N LYS A 143 18.37 -18.90 -2.22
CA LYS A 143 17.36 -17.84 -2.45
C LYS A 143 17.49 -16.66 -1.48
N THR A 144 17.86 -16.93 -0.22
CA THR A 144 18.07 -15.87 0.77
C THR A 144 19.30 -15.04 0.41
N ASP A 145 20.36 -15.70 -0.07
CA ASP A 145 21.60 -15.06 -0.53
C ASP A 145 21.36 -14.16 -1.75
N SER A 146 20.55 -14.59 -2.73
CA SER A 146 20.24 -13.74 -3.90
C SER A 146 19.41 -12.51 -3.54
N ARG A 147 18.39 -12.64 -2.68
CA ARG A 147 17.58 -11.51 -2.19
C ARG A 147 18.42 -10.52 -1.39
N LEU A 148 19.28 -11.01 -0.49
CA LEU A 148 20.20 -10.17 0.29
C LEU A 148 21.15 -9.41 -0.63
N LYS A 149 21.70 -10.07 -1.66
CA LYS A 149 22.58 -9.43 -2.64
C LYS A 149 21.89 -8.30 -3.40
N ILE A 150 20.66 -8.51 -3.87
CA ILE A 150 19.86 -7.47 -4.55
C ILE A 150 19.58 -6.32 -3.59
N PHE A 151 19.11 -6.61 -2.37
CA PHE A 151 18.85 -5.62 -1.35
C PHE A 151 20.08 -4.77 -1.05
N THR A 152 21.23 -5.42 -0.87
CA THR A 152 22.52 -4.78 -0.59
C THR A 152 22.99 -3.91 -1.76
N GLN A 153 22.80 -4.37 -2.99
CA GLN A 153 23.08 -3.57 -4.18
C GLN A 153 22.24 -2.30 -4.21
N TRP A 154 20.92 -2.42 -4.03
CA TRP A 154 20.02 -1.27 -3.98
C TRP A 154 20.35 -0.31 -2.85
N PHE A 155 20.72 -0.83 -1.67
CA PHE A 155 21.15 -0.04 -0.53
C PHE A 155 22.38 0.80 -0.88
N TYR A 156 23.46 0.19 -1.39
CA TYR A 156 24.68 0.92 -1.71
C TYR A 156 24.53 1.86 -2.91
N THR A 157 23.73 1.50 -3.91
CA THR A 157 23.39 2.41 -5.01
C THR A 157 22.65 3.64 -4.49
N THR A 158 21.63 3.45 -3.64
CA THR A 158 20.86 4.54 -3.03
C THR A 158 21.77 5.42 -2.16
N GLN A 159 22.61 4.80 -1.32
CA GLN A 159 23.56 5.53 -0.49
C GLN A 159 24.56 6.35 -1.33
N HIS A 160 25.03 5.82 -2.46
CA HIS A 160 25.92 6.54 -3.36
C HIS A 160 25.23 7.78 -3.95
N VAL A 161 23.98 7.66 -4.40
CA VAL A 161 23.18 8.79 -4.89
C VAL A 161 22.98 9.83 -3.78
N MET A 162 22.66 9.42 -2.56
CA MET A 162 22.50 10.34 -1.41
C MET A 162 23.78 11.08 -1.00
N LYS A 163 24.97 10.51 -1.30
CA LYS A 163 26.25 11.19 -1.09
C LYS A 163 26.50 12.28 -2.12
N GLN A 164 26.00 12.10 -3.35
CA GLN A 164 26.18 13.05 -4.45
C GLN A 164 25.13 14.16 -4.41
N GLU A 165 23.88 13.80 -4.14
CA GLU A 165 22.74 14.71 -4.19
C GLU A 165 22.43 15.32 -2.82
N LYS A 166 22.71 16.62 -2.67
CA LYS A 166 22.47 17.35 -1.43
C LYS A 166 20.99 17.67 -1.17
N MET A 167 20.14 17.55 -2.18
CA MET A 167 18.70 17.82 -2.06
C MET A 167 17.93 16.65 -1.42
N LEU A 168 18.52 15.46 -1.38
CA LEU A 168 17.94 14.29 -0.72
C LEU A 168 18.14 14.41 0.79
N GLU A 169 17.02 14.40 1.51
CA GLU A 169 16.99 14.50 2.96
C GLU A 169 17.04 13.11 3.60
N GLU A 170 16.23 12.19 3.10
CA GLU A 170 16.20 10.80 3.56
C GLU A 170 15.73 9.87 2.44
N CYS A 171 16.35 8.69 2.32
CA CYS A 171 15.78 7.60 1.54
C CYS A 171 15.53 6.39 2.43
N LEU A 172 14.46 5.67 2.13
CA LEU A 172 14.03 4.45 2.78
C LEU A 172 13.99 3.34 1.71
N LEU A 173 14.78 2.30 1.95
CA LEU A 173 14.69 1.07 1.19
C LEU A 173 13.63 0.17 1.85
N THR A 174 12.66 -0.26 1.06
CA THR A 174 11.61 -1.19 1.51
C THR A 174 11.58 -2.39 0.59
N MET A 175 11.55 -3.57 1.17
CA MET A 175 11.43 -4.82 0.43
C MET A 175 10.26 -5.63 0.97
N LYS A 176 9.39 -6.10 0.08
CA LYS A 176 8.35 -7.07 0.39
C LYS A 176 8.81 -8.44 -0.08
N SER A 177 8.86 -9.41 0.82
CA SER A 177 9.25 -10.79 0.50
C SER A 177 8.55 -11.76 1.43
N ASP A 178 7.95 -12.83 0.89
CA ASP A 178 7.19 -13.81 1.67
C ASP A 178 6.13 -13.17 2.59
N ASN A 179 5.46 -12.11 2.10
CA ASN A 179 4.50 -11.27 2.82
C ASN A 179 5.07 -10.54 4.06
N LYS A 180 6.40 -10.42 4.16
CA LYS A 180 7.12 -9.65 5.17
C LYS A 180 7.64 -8.36 4.58
N TYR A 181 7.65 -7.31 5.39
CA TYR A 181 8.18 -6.02 4.99
C TYR A 181 9.48 -5.75 5.73
N ILE A 182 10.54 -5.50 4.98
CA ILE A 182 11.85 -5.14 5.50
C ILE A 182 12.07 -3.67 5.20
N TYR A 183 12.37 -2.90 6.23
CA TYR A 183 12.59 -1.46 6.15
C TYR A 183 14.01 -1.13 6.63
N LYS A 184 14.75 -0.42 5.79
CA LYS A 184 16.10 0.07 6.11
C LYS A 184 16.23 1.50 5.62
N ILE A 185 16.56 2.40 6.52
CA ILE A 185 16.90 3.77 6.19
C ILE A 185 18.25 3.74 5.48
N CYS A 186 18.37 4.45 4.37
CA CYS A 186 19.64 4.70 3.73
C CYS A 186 20.12 6.08 4.21
N ASN A 187 21.21 6.09 4.97
CA ASN A 187 21.92 7.32 5.34
C ASN A 187 23.27 7.33 4.62
N ARG A 188 23.96 8.48 4.64
CA ARG A 188 25.27 8.60 3.97
C ARG A 188 26.33 7.67 4.55
N GLU A 189 26.22 7.27 5.81
CA GLU A 189 27.31 6.57 6.52
C GLU A 189 26.89 5.25 7.16
N ASN A 190 25.63 4.84 7.07
CA ASN A 190 25.17 3.63 7.72
C ASN A 190 25.47 2.36 6.92
N GLU A 191 25.55 1.24 7.64
CA GLU A 191 25.80 -0.07 7.05
C GLU A 191 24.50 -0.79 6.67
N CYS A 192 24.59 -1.61 5.62
CA CYS A 192 23.52 -2.51 5.20
C CYS A 192 23.40 -3.67 6.20
N PHE A 193 22.29 -4.42 6.11
CA PHE A 193 22.18 -5.69 6.82
C PHE A 193 23.24 -6.70 6.38
N THR A 194 23.76 -7.46 7.34
CA THR A 194 24.58 -8.66 7.05
C THR A 194 23.72 -9.83 6.63
N ASP A 195 22.50 -9.92 7.16
CA ASP A 195 21.50 -10.94 6.86
C ASP A 195 20.11 -10.30 6.81
N LEU A 196 19.23 -10.80 5.94
CA LEU A 196 17.88 -10.24 5.84
C LEU A 196 17.07 -10.53 7.12
N PRO A 197 16.40 -9.51 7.69
CA PRO A 197 15.47 -9.70 8.80
C PRO A 197 14.42 -10.76 8.49
N ASN A 198 14.34 -11.79 9.33
CA ASN A 198 13.39 -12.89 9.14
C ASN A 198 12.63 -13.25 10.44
N GLU A 199 13.17 -12.88 11.60
CA GLU A 199 12.54 -13.08 12.90
C GLU A 199 11.55 -11.96 13.22
N LEU A 200 10.36 -12.32 13.72
CA LEU A 200 9.37 -11.34 14.19
C LEU A 200 9.74 -10.82 15.59
N SER A 201 9.68 -9.51 15.75
CA SER A 201 9.73 -8.85 17.05
C SER A 201 8.47 -9.16 17.87
N LYS A 202 8.60 -9.22 19.18
CA LYS A 202 7.46 -9.32 20.11
C LYS A 202 6.87 -7.95 20.48
N ILE A 203 7.57 -6.86 20.17
CA ILE A 203 7.08 -5.50 20.37
C ILE A 203 5.86 -5.26 19.49
N LYS A 204 4.90 -4.50 20.03
CA LYS A 204 3.75 -4.00 19.29
C LYS A 204 3.47 -2.58 19.74
N PHE A 205 3.20 -1.70 18.78
CA PHE A 205 2.63 -0.41 19.08
C PHE A 205 1.11 -0.54 19.04
N LEU A 206 0.46 -0.13 20.13
CA LEU A 206 -1.00 -0.13 20.25
C LEU A 206 -1.59 1.01 19.43
N ASN A 207 -0.90 2.15 19.38
CA ASN A 207 -1.32 3.32 18.64
C ASN A 207 -0.10 4.14 18.21
N ILE A 208 -0.15 4.67 16.98
CA ILE A 208 0.84 5.60 16.43
C ILE A 208 0.04 6.72 15.81
N GLU A 209 0.08 7.90 16.41
CA GLU A 209 -0.64 9.08 15.93
C GLU A 209 0.32 10.10 15.35
N TYR A 210 0.15 10.40 14.08
CA TYR A 210 0.79 11.51 13.41
C TYR A 210 0.08 12.82 13.76
N SER A 211 0.83 13.81 14.24
CA SER A 211 0.36 15.16 14.53
C SER A 211 1.24 16.19 13.86
N HIS A 212 0.62 17.18 13.23
CA HIS A 212 1.30 18.30 12.57
C HIS A 212 0.71 19.62 13.07
N PRO A 213 1.51 20.67 13.31
CA PRO A 213 1.01 21.94 13.85
C PRO A 213 -0.12 22.58 13.04
N GLU A 214 -0.07 22.46 11.72
CA GLU A 214 -1.10 23.01 10.82
C GLU A 214 -2.34 22.13 10.67
N ASN A 215 -2.32 20.89 11.19
CA ASN A 215 -3.43 19.96 11.05
C ASN A 215 -4.33 20.00 12.30
N ASN A 216 -5.63 20.23 12.11
CA ASN A 216 -6.61 20.25 13.20
C ASN A 216 -6.85 18.88 13.87
N SER A 217 -6.38 17.79 13.26
CA SER A 217 -6.60 16.43 13.75
C SER A 217 -5.38 15.55 13.49
N SER A 218 -5.10 14.64 14.43
CA SER A 218 -4.10 13.59 14.27
C SER A 218 -4.58 12.51 13.29
N ILE A 219 -3.64 11.71 12.79
CA ILE A 219 -3.89 10.59 11.89
C ILE A 219 -3.29 9.35 12.53
N THR A 220 -4.08 8.28 12.64
CA THR A 220 -3.56 7.01 13.14
C THR A 220 -2.83 6.28 12.02
N ILE A 221 -1.53 6.05 12.20
CA ILE A 221 -0.70 5.20 11.34
C ILE A 221 -0.87 3.74 11.79
N GLN A 222 -1.26 2.88 10.86
CA GLN A 222 -1.37 1.44 11.09
C GLN A 222 -0.16 0.74 10.49
N LEU A 223 0.59 0.02 11.32
CA LEU A 223 1.69 -0.82 10.87
C LEU A 223 1.19 -2.22 10.51
N ASP A 224 1.62 -2.75 9.36
CA ASP A 224 1.38 -4.13 9.01
C ASP A 224 2.05 -5.06 10.04
N ARG A 225 1.36 -6.14 10.43
CA ARG A 225 1.91 -7.11 11.40
C ARG A 225 3.25 -7.70 10.94
N ASN A 226 3.44 -7.82 9.64
CA ASN A 226 4.65 -8.37 9.03
C ASN A 226 5.76 -7.34 8.84
N ALA A 227 5.55 -6.09 9.27
CA ALA A 227 6.59 -5.07 9.41
C ALA A 227 7.35 -5.18 10.74
N TYR A 228 6.84 -5.94 11.72
CA TYR A 228 7.48 -6.12 13.03
C TYR A 228 8.59 -7.17 12.96
N LEU A 229 9.65 -6.92 12.19
CA LEU A 229 10.82 -7.79 12.11
C LEU A 229 11.97 -7.23 12.95
N VAL A 230 12.75 -8.12 13.56
CA VAL A 230 13.98 -7.75 14.28
C VAL A 230 14.99 -7.14 13.31
N GLY A 231 15.46 -5.93 13.60
CA GLY A 231 16.37 -5.15 12.78
C GLY A 231 15.68 -4.15 11.85
N ASN A 232 14.35 -4.18 11.71
CA ASN A 232 13.65 -3.19 10.89
C ASN A 232 13.75 -1.79 11.48
N GLU A 233 13.98 -0.83 10.59
CA GLU A 233 14.02 0.60 10.89
C GLU A 233 12.72 1.24 10.40
N ILE A 234 11.86 1.63 11.34
CA ILE A 234 10.50 2.11 11.07
C ILE A 234 10.28 3.51 11.64
N LEU A 235 9.19 4.15 11.19
CA LEU A 235 8.77 5.48 11.66
C LEU A 235 9.81 6.59 11.45
N SER A 236 10.72 6.40 10.50
CA SER A 236 11.56 7.47 9.96
C SER A 236 10.71 8.47 9.14
N SER A 237 11.31 9.58 8.68
CA SER A 237 10.55 10.60 7.95
C SER A 237 10.05 10.09 6.60
N ALA A 238 10.88 9.39 5.84
CA ALA A 238 10.50 8.74 4.60
C ALA A 238 9.47 7.63 4.83
N PHE A 239 9.55 6.91 5.96
CA PHE A 239 8.53 5.95 6.34
C PHE A 239 7.19 6.63 6.60
N VAL A 240 7.16 7.67 7.43
CA VAL A 240 5.93 8.41 7.77
C VAL A 240 5.32 9.02 6.52
N LYS A 241 6.13 9.70 5.69
CA LYS A 241 5.66 10.27 4.43
C LYS A 241 5.09 9.20 3.51
N ARG A 242 5.76 8.05 3.38
CA ARG A 242 5.20 6.90 2.66
C ARG A 242 3.84 6.51 3.21
N GLN A 243 3.67 6.35 4.53
CA GLN A 243 2.37 5.98 5.07
C GLN A 243 1.27 7.01 4.74
N LEU A 244 1.58 8.30 4.81
CA LEU A 244 0.65 9.37 4.47
C LEU A 244 0.24 9.34 2.98
N GLU A 245 1.17 9.04 2.07
CA GLU A 245 0.90 8.95 0.63
C GLU A 245 -0.01 7.77 0.26
N TYR A 246 -0.06 6.73 1.10
CA TYR A 246 -0.91 5.55 0.92
C TYR A 246 -2.26 5.68 1.63
N MET A 247 -2.44 6.74 2.42
CA MET A 247 -3.70 7.07 3.07
C MET A 247 -4.53 7.99 2.18
N ASN A 248 -5.84 7.79 2.18
CA ASN A 248 -6.79 8.72 1.58
C ASN A 248 -7.00 9.95 2.49
N SER A 249 -5.91 10.64 2.85
CA SER A 249 -5.96 11.86 3.67
C SER A 249 -4.95 12.88 3.17
N SER A 250 -5.44 13.99 2.59
CA SER A 250 -4.59 15.11 2.21
C SER A 250 -4.13 15.85 3.47
N LYS A 251 -2.89 15.63 3.88
CA LYS A 251 -2.35 16.19 5.11
C LYS A 251 -0.96 16.75 4.86
N ASN A 252 -0.70 17.92 5.45
CA ASN A 252 0.57 18.60 5.34
C ASN A 252 1.67 17.74 5.96
N PHE A 253 2.86 17.80 5.37
CA PHE A 253 4.04 17.11 5.85
C PHE A 253 5.24 18.04 5.73
N ASP A 254 5.85 18.33 6.88
CA ASP A 254 7.16 18.96 7.03
C ASP A 254 7.91 18.31 8.20
N MET A 255 9.15 18.73 8.48
CA MET A 255 9.95 18.16 9.59
C MET A 255 9.55 18.69 10.98
N THR A 256 8.40 19.35 11.14
CA THR A 256 7.88 19.81 12.44
C THR A 256 6.83 18.86 13.03
N TYR A 257 6.49 17.77 12.32
CA TYR A 257 5.58 16.77 12.83
C TYR A 257 6.13 16.06 14.07
N VAL A 258 5.21 15.52 14.87
CA VAL A 258 5.51 14.65 16.00
C VAL A 258 4.62 13.41 15.92
N LEU A 259 5.18 12.24 16.17
CA LEU A 259 4.40 11.01 16.36
C LEU A 259 4.17 10.79 17.85
N LYS A 260 2.93 10.54 18.24
CA LYS A 260 2.56 10.11 19.60
C LYS A 260 2.36 8.61 19.58
N ILE A 261 3.17 7.87 20.31
CA ILE A 261 3.23 6.42 20.25
C ILE A 261 2.87 5.82 21.60
N MET A 262 1.98 4.83 21.59
CA MET A 262 1.67 3.98 22.74
C MET A 262 2.18 2.57 22.45
N ASP A 263 3.08 2.06 23.29
CA ASP A 263 3.62 0.70 23.17
C ASP A 263 2.70 -0.36 23.82
N ASN A 264 3.07 -1.63 23.71
CA ASN A 264 2.33 -2.75 24.31
C ASN A 264 2.40 -2.80 25.84
N ASN A 265 3.25 -1.99 26.47
CA ASN A 265 3.36 -1.83 27.91
C ASN A 265 2.60 -0.59 28.41
N LEU A 266 1.82 0.06 27.54
CA LEU A 266 1.06 1.29 27.80
C LEU A 266 1.93 2.53 28.08
N ASN A 267 3.21 2.48 27.73
CA ASN A 267 4.07 3.65 27.79
C ASN A 267 3.76 4.56 26.61
N ASN A 268 3.62 5.85 26.90
CA ASN A 268 3.44 6.88 25.88
C ASN A 268 4.73 7.67 25.73
N PHE A 269 5.17 7.84 24.50
CA PHE A 269 6.31 8.68 24.16
C PHE A 269 6.08 9.39 22.83
N GLU A 270 6.87 10.43 22.59
CA GLU A 270 6.82 11.21 21.36
C GLU A 270 8.09 10.94 20.54
N LEU A 271 7.93 10.81 19.23
CA LEU A 271 9.01 10.65 18.27
C LEU A 271 9.03 11.86 17.33
N LYS A 272 10.18 12.52 17.22
CA LYS A 272 10.39 13.66 16.32
C LYS A 272 10.81 13.21 14.93
N SER A 273 10.79 14.13 13.96
CA SER A 273 11.14 13.83 12.57
C SER A 273 12.60 13.44 12.35
N ASP A 274 13.52 13.80 13.25
CA ASP A 274 14.92 13.41 13.21
C ASP A 274 15.19 12.06 13.90
N GLU A 275 14.15 11.42 14.43
CA GLU A 275 14.21 10.15 15.12
C GLU A 275 13.54 9.03 14.32
N TYR A 276 13.86 7.78 14.66
CA TYR A 276 13.25 6.58 14.12
C TYR A 276 13.37 5.42 15.12
N ILE A 277 12.64 4.33 14.86
CA ILE A 277 12.65 3.16 15.74
C ILE A 277 13.36 2.00 15.06
N VAL A 278 14.28 1.36 15.78
CA VAL A 278 14.85 0.05 15.42
C VAL A 278 14.22 -1.01 16.29
N LEU A 279 13.60 -2.01 15.66
CA LEU A 279 12.97 -3.11 16.38
C LEU A 279 14.00 -4.16 16.79
N ASP A 280 13.99 -4.57 18.05
CA ASP A 280 14.68 -5.77 18.54
C ASP A 280 13.65 -6.86 18.86
N LYS A 281 14.08 -8.01 19.35
CA LYS A 281 13.24 -9.18 19.64
C LYS A 281 12.20 -8.91 20.72
N MET A 282 12.58 -8.19 21.77
CA MET A 282 11.75 -7.94 22.97
C MET A 282 11.63 -6.46 23.32
N GLU A 283 12.43 -5.61 22.69
CA GLU A 283 12.54 -4.18 22.95
C GLU A 283 12.66 -3.42 21.63
N TYR A 284 12.69 -2.10 21.70
CA TYR A 284 12.93 -1.24 20.56
C TYR A 284 13.85 -0.10 20.97
N LYS A 285 14.60 0.44 20.01
CA LYS A 285 15.53 1.56 20.24
C LYS A 285 15.06 2.77 19.47
N VAL A 286 15.02 3.92 20.13
CA VAL A 286 14.83 5.21 19.47
C VAL A 286 16.20 5.73 19.06
N MET A 287 16.39 5.88 17.76
CA MET A 287 17.65 6.33 17.17
C MET A 287 17.47 7.74 16.61
N ASN A 288 18.47 8.60 16.78
CA ASN A 288 18.48 9.94 16.21
C ASN A 288 19.43 9.98 15.00
N LYS A 289 18.99 10.60 13.89
CA LYS A 289 19.74 10.68 12.63
C LYS A 289 20.93 11.66 12.71
N ASN A 290 20.81 12.68 13.54
CA ASN A 290 21.77 13.78 13.67
C ASN A 290 22.79 13.56 14.79
N LYS A 291 22.56 12.60 15.69
CA LYS A 291 23.51 12.20 16.72
C LYS A 291 24.17 10.89 16.33
N LEU A 292 25.44 10.98 15.96
CA LEU A 292 26.32 9.82 15.84
C LEU A 292 26.47 9.22 17.26
N ASP A 293 25.88 8.05 17.48
CA ASP A 293 26.03 7.17 18.65
C ASP A 293 25.94 7.82 20.05
N ASP A 294 24.73 8.12 20.53
CA ASP A 294 24.47 8.23 21.97
C ASP A 294 23.46 7.15 22.40
N TRP A 295 23.96 6.13 23.08
CA TRP A 295 23.17 5.07 23.71
C TRP A 295 22.38 5.66 24.89
N VAL A 296 21.09 5.94 24.69
CA VAL A 296 20.17 6.20 25.81
C VAL A 296 19.41 4.91 26.10
N GLU A 297 19.93 4.11 27.04
CA GLU A 297 19.13 3.10 27.73
C GLU A 297 18.10 3.82 28.59
N LEU A 298 16.85 3.88 28.12
CA LEU A 298 15.72 4.15 29.00
C LEU A 298 15.45 2.88 29.82
N SER A 299 16.29 2.63 30.81
CA SER A 299 15.93 1.76 31.91
C SER A 299 14.95 2.51 32.82
N SER A 300 13.80 1.90 33.04
CA SER A 300 12.73 2.33 33.92
C SER A 300 13.26 2.67 35.33
N GLN A 301 13.29 3.95 35.68
CA GLN A 301 13.36 4.39 37.08
C GLN A 301 11.95 4.45 37.64
N ASP A 302 11.61 3.39 38.37
CA ASP A 302 10.50 3.35 39.31
C ASP A 302 10.85 4.17 40.55
N GLY A 303 9.84 4.86 41.06
CA GLY A 303 9.97 5.98 41.99
C GLY A 303 10.32 5.58 43.43
N THR A 304 10.97 6.51 44.11
CA THR A 304 10.74 6.73 45.54
C THR A 304 10.99 8.20 45.82
N GLU A 305 9.91 8.98 45.79
CA GLU A 305 9.87 10.34 46.34
C GLU A 305 9.78 10.26 47.87
N GLU A 306 10.61 11.04 48.56
CA GLU A 306 10.17 11.81 49.74
C GLU A 306 10.96 13.14 49.82
N PRO A 307 10.38 14.19 50.43
CA PRO A 307 10.69 15.59 50.09
C PRO A 307 11.65 16.25 51.08
N ILE A 308 12.41 17.24 50.61
CA ILE A 308 13.05 18.22 51.49
C ILE A 308 12.77 19.62 50.95
N GLU A 309 11.91 20.35 51.66
CA GLU A 309 11.83 21.80 51.64
C GLU A 309 13.16 22.40 52.14
N THR A 310 13.62 23.48 51.53
CA THR A 310 14.07 24.67 52.27
C THR A 310 14.16 25.88 51.34
N ASN A 311 13.52 26.96 51.79
CA ASN A 311 13.64 28.31 51.27
C ASN A 311 15.10 28.82 51.36
N GLU A 312 15.51 29.68 50.43
CA GLU A 312 15.96 31.04 50.76
C GLU A 312 16.14 31.88 49.49
N ALA A 313 15.53 33.07 49.53
CA ALA A 313 15.73 34.16 48.59
C ALA A 313 16.99 34.94 48.96
N ILE A 314 17.71 35.50 47.99
CA ILE A 314 18.47 36.76 48.11
C ILE A 314 18.43 37.50 46.76
N GLU A 315 18.16 38.79 46.88
CA GLU A 315 18.03 39.87 45.88
C GLU A 315 19.36 40.34 45.26
N THR A 316 19.22 41.04 44.11
CA THR A 316 19.99 42.21 43.61
C THR A 316 21.48 42.00 43.26
N ASP A 317 22.01 42.48 42.13
CA ASP A 317 22.11 43.91 41.77
C ASP A 317 22.30 44.15 40.25
N GLU A 318 21.85 45.33 39.83
CA GLU A 318 22.13 46.02 38.56
C GLU A 318 23.62 46.36 38.39
N ILE A 319 24.16 46.26 37.17
CA ILE A 319 25.14 47.25 36.66
C ILE A 319 24.83 47.57 35.19
N LYS A 320 24.68 48.88 34.95
CA LYS A 320 24.49 49.62 33.71
C LYS A 320 25.82 49.94 32.99
N ASN A 321 25.67 50.43 31.75
CA ASN A 321 26.57 51.27 30.93
C ASN A 321 27.63 50.53 30.10
N GLU A 322 28.00 50.92 28.88
CA GLU A 322 27.59 52.00 27.96
C GLU A 322 28.15 51.70 26.55
N THR A 323 27.31 51.97 25.55
CA THR A 323 27.45 52.52 24.19
C THR A 323 28.83 52.85 23.51
N ILE A 324 28.74 52.97 22.17
CA ILE A 324 29.56 53.69 21.13
C ILE A 324 30.78 52.88 20.60
N ILE A 325 31.08 52.67 19.31
CA ILE A 325 31.02 53.55 18.10
C ILE A 325 30.94 52.76 16.77
N ASP A 326 30.22 53.34 15.80
CA ASP A 326 30.28 53.19 14.34
C ASP A 326 31.68 53.09 13.72
N ASN A 327 31.80 52.37 12.59
CA ASN A 327 32.33 52.90 11.31
C ASN A 327 32.32 51.83 10.19
N GLN A 328 31.45 52.01 9.19
CA GLN A 328 31.77 51.81 7.76
C GLN A 328 32.45 53.10 7.23
N PRO A 329 33.19 53.15 6.10
CA PRO A 329 32.95 52.55 4.77
C PRO A 329 34.23 51.89 4.17
N SER A 330 34.31 51.31 2.96
CA SER A 330 34.04 51.86 1.63
C SER A 330 34.19 50.80 0.52
N GLU A 331 33.46 51.04 -0.57
CA GLU A 331 33.57 50.44 -1.90
C GLU A 331 34.96 50.63 -2.52
N GLU A 332 35.43 49.66 -3.33
CA GLU A 332 36.13 50.00 -4.58
C GLU A 332 36.07 48.84 -5.59
N ASN A 333 35.66 49.20 -6.81
CA ASN A 333 35.60 48.40 -8.02
C ASN A 333 37.00 48.02 -8.53
N THR A 334 37.15 46.87 -9.18
CA THR A 334 38.02 46.77 -10.37
C THR A 334 37.59 45.65 -11.30
N GLU A 335 37.02 46.02 -12.45
CA GLU A 335 37.01 45.23 -13.68
C GLU A 335 38.43 45.03 -14.19
N LEU A 336 38.76 43.84 -14.72
CA LEU A 336 39.82 43.71 -15.73
C LEU A 336 39.52 42.54 -16.67
N LEU A 337 39.23 42.93 -17.92
CA LEU A 337 39.24 42.15 -19.14
C LEU A 337 40.61 41.50 -19.38
N ILE A 338 40.62 40.23 -19.81
CA ILE A 338 41.61 39.72 -20.76
C ILE A 338 40.90 38.93 -21.85
N GLU A 339 41.20 39.34 -23.08
CA GLU A 339 40.75 38.89 -24.38
C GLU A 339 41.53 37.63 -24.84
N LYS A 340 40.83 36.78 -25.62
CA LYS A 340 41.27 35.97 -26.78
C LYS A 340 42.58 35.15 -26.73
N ASP A 341 42.46 33.87 -27.08
CA ASP A 341 42.88 33.45 -28.43
C ASP A 341 42.27 32.12 -28.90
N GLU A 342 42.08 32.06 -30.22
CA GLU A 342 41.57 30.99 -31.08
C GLU A 342 42.52 29.77 -31.10
N THR A 343 42.10 28.52 -31.32
CA THR A 343 41.99 27.86 -32.64
C THR A 343 41.60 26.38 -32.42
N VAL A 344 40.53 25.87 -33.05
CA VAL A 344 40.51 24.97 -34.24
C VAL A 344 41.25 23.63 -34.06
N GLU A 345 40.51 22.52 -34.04
CA GLU A 345 40.74 21.39 -34.97
C GLU A 345 39.54 20.43 -35.01
N GLU A 346 38.97 20.30 -36.21
CA GLU A 346 38.08 19.23 -36.66
C GLU A 346 38.83 17.89 -36.66
N ILE A 347 38.17 16.81 -36.21
CA ILE A 347 38.42 15.47 -36.76
C ILE A 347 37.06 14.78 -36.95
N GLU A 348 36.58 14.81 -38.19
CA GLU A 348 35.78 13.71 -38.74
C GLU A 348 36.69 12.49 -38.92
N THR A 349 36.21 11.29 -38.59
CA THR A 349 36.45 10.11 -39.41
C THR A 349 35.41 9.03 -39.13
N GLU A 350 34.83 8.57 -40.22
CA GLU A 350 33.92 7.44 -40.40
C GLU A 350 34.45 6.13 -39.78
N ILE A 351 33.54 5.30 -39.27
CA ILE A 351 33.16 3.95 -39.79
C ILE A 351 31.81 3.55 -39.17
#